data_AF-A0A9X3PDY8-F1
#
_entry.id   AF-A0A9X3PDY8-F1
#
_cell.length_a   1.000
_cell.length_b   1.000
_cell.length_c   1.000
_cell.angle_alpha   90.00
_cell.angle_beta   90.00
_cell.angle_gamma   90.00
#
_symmetry.space_group_name_H-M   'P 1'
#
loop_
_entity.id
_entity.type
_entity.pdbx_description
1 polymer ?
#
loop_
_entity_poly.entity_id
_entity_poly.type
_entity_poly.pdbx_seq_one_letter_code
_entity_poly.pdbx_strand_id
1 'polypeptide(L)'
;MTVANDPDTLDAQGQQLMELGEAVAASVDRLGDKAESVHGCFGNGEIGRLMEEHHGEVLNTALDVLYVAAYEVQSAGGDLKGFAQQWRDADDAAKSDFGRIGDEMGGG
;
A
#
# COMPACT_ATOMS: atom_id res chain seq x y z
N MET A 1 -5.00 24.37 19.21
CA MET A 1 -4.99 22.92 18.97
C MET A 1 -4.58 22.75 17.51
N THR A 2 -3.30 22.52 17.26
CA THR A 2 -2.79 22.28 15.90
C THR A 2 -3.24 20.88 15.50
N VAL A 3 -3.98 20.76 14.40
CA VAL A 3 -4.37 19.46 13.88
C VAL A 3 -3.08 18.75 13.48
N ALA A 4 -2.79 17.61 14.12
CA ALA A 4 -1.48 16.95 14.07
C ALA A 4 -1.16 16.30 12.71
N ASN A 5 -2.13 16.24 11.79
CA ASN A 5 -1.97 15.79 10.41
C ASN A 5 -2.83 16.71 9.53
N ASP A 6 -2.23 17.42 8.58
CA ASP A 6 -2.96 18.13 7.52
C ASP A 6 -3.19 17.20 6.31
N PRO A 7 -4.13 17.52 5.40
CA PRO A 7 -4.38 16.68 4.22
C PRO A 7 -3.15 16.47 3.34
N ASP A 8 -2.19 17.40 3.30
CA ASP A 8 -0.98 17.26 2.49
C ASP A 8 -0.02 16.23 3.08
N THR A 9 0.09 16.18 4.41
CA THR A 9 0.86 15.17 5.14
C THR A 9 0.26 13.78 4.95
N LEU A 10 -1.07 13.66 5.00
CA LEU A 10 -1.75 12.39 4.77
C LEU A 10 -1.63 11.91 3.32
N ASP A 11 -1.71 12.82 2.35
CA ASP A 11 -1.48 12.52 0.93
C ASP A 11 -0.04 12.03 0.68
N ALA A 12 0.95 12.70 1.29
CA ALA A 12 2.35 12.30 1.21
C ALA A 12 2.60 10.93 1.87
N GLN A 13 2.02 10.66 3.04
CA GLN A 13 2.10 9.36 3.70
C GLN A 13 1.41 8.27 2.88
N GLY A 14 0.26 8.56 2.29
CA GLY A 14 -0.44 7.65 1.40
C GLY A 14 0.42 7.28 0.18
N GLN A 15 1.07 8.26 -0.43
CA GLN A 15 2.02 8.05 -1.53
C GLN A 15 3.20 7.15 -1.11
N GLN A 16 3.79 7.40 0.08
CA GLN A 16 4.89 6.58 0.59
C GLN A 16 4.48 5.12 0.85
N LEU A 17 3.27 4.88 1.34
CA LEU A 17 2.76 3.51 1.51
C LEU A 17 2.54 2.81 0.17
N MET A 18 2.04 3.52 -0.84
CA MET A 18 1.89 2.95 -2.18
C MET A 18 3.25 2.56 -2.78
N GLU A 19 4.25 3.43 -2.68
CA GLU A 19 5.62 3.15 -3.14
C GLU A 19 6.26 2.00 -2.36
N LEU A 20 6.01 1.92 -1.05
CA LEU A 20 6.46 0.80 -0.23
C LEU A 20 5.82 -0.52 -0.67
N GLY A 21 4.51 -0.54 -0.90
CA GLY A 21 3.80 -1.73 -1.39
C GLY A 21 4.39 -2.22 -2.71
N GLU A 22 4.63 -1.31 -3.66
CA GLU A 22 5.29 -1.63 -4.95
C GLU A 22 6.71 -2.18 -4.75
N ALA A 23 7.50 -1.57 -3.87
CA ALA A 23 8.87 -2.03 -3.57
C ALA A 23 8.89 -3.42 -2.91
N VAL A 24 7.92 -3.71 -2.04
CA VAL A 24 7.75 -5.04 -1.44
C VAL A 24 7.38 -6.04 -2.52
N ALA A 25 6.38 -5.76 -3.36
CA ALA A 25 5.99 -6.66 -4.46
C ALA A 25 7.17 -6.97 -5.39
N ALA A 26 7.94 -5.96 -5.81
CA ALA A 26 9.13 -6.17 -6.64
C ALA A 26 10.24 -6.99 -5.92
N SER A 27 10.29 -6.95 -4.60
CA SER A 27 11.21 -7.77 -3.81
C SER A 27 10.73 -9.22 -3.71
N VAL A 28 9.41 -9.44 -3.66
CA VAL A 28 8.78 -10.75 -3.73
C VAL A 28 9.00 -11.39 -5.09
N ASP A 29 8.87 -10.64 -6.19
CA ASP A 29 9.19 -11.10 -7.55
C ASP A 29 10.62 -11.67 -7.61
N ARG A 30 11.60 -10.91 -7.10
CA ARG A 30 13.01 -11.33 -7.07
C ARG A 30 13.25 -12.56 -6.20
N LEU A 31 12.46 -12.71 -5.12
CA LEU A 31 12.52 -13.90 -4.27
C LEU A 31 11.97 -15.12 -5.01
N GLY A 32 10.88 -14.95 -5.77
CA GLY A 32 10.33 -15.95 -6.70
C GLY A 32 11.35 -16.39 -7.76
N ASP A 33 12.03 -15.45 -8.40
CA ASP A 33 13.07 -15.78 -9.38
C ASP A 33 14.23 -16.59 -8.74
N LYS A 34 14.60 -16.25 -7.50
CA LYS A 34 15.61 -17.01 -6.74
C LYS A 34 15.10 -18.39 -6.33
N ALA A 35 13.85 -18.49 -5.93
CA ALA A 35 13.18 -19.74 -5.59
C ALA A 35 13.26 -20.74 -6.75
N GLU A 36 12.88 -20.31 -7.95
CA GLU A 36 12.98 -21.13 -9.17
C GLU A 36 14.41 -21.58 -9.46
N SER A 37 15.40 -20.72 -9.21
CA SER A 37 16.81 -21.10 -9.38
C SER A 37 17.26 -22.22 -8.42
N VAL A 38 16.67 -22.30 -7.22
CA VAL A 38 16.95 -23.34 -6.22
C VAL A 38 16.26 -24.65 -6.60
N HIS A 39 15.08 -24.60 -7.21
CA HIS A 39 14.40 -25.80 -7.72
C HIS A 39 15.30 -26.60 -8.69
N GLY A 40 16.02 -25.92 -9.57
CA GLY A 40 16.98 -26.56 -10.49
C GLY A 40 18.19 -27.24 -9.81
N CYS A 41 18.40 -27.06 -8.52
CA CYS A 41 19.51 -27.66 -7.76
C CYS A 41 19.14 -28.97 -7.07
N PHE A 42 17.85 -29.28 -6.92
CA PHE A 42 17.40 -30.53 -6.31
C PHE A 42 17.54 -31.65 -7.34
N GLY A 43 18.65 -32.40 -7.29
CA GLY A 43 18.94 -33.45 -8.28
C GLY A 43 17.82 -34.48 -8.45
N ASN A 44 17.79 -35.18 -9.58
CA ASN A 44 16.65 -35.99 -10.07
C ASN A 44 16.30 -37.27 -9.26
N GLY A 45 16.85 -37.43 -8.05
CA GLY A 45 16.58 -38.58 -7.18
C GLY A 45 15.35 -38.37 -6.29
N GLU A 46 14.94 -39.43 -5.60
CA GLU A 46 13.78 -39.42 -4.71
C GLU A 46 13.86 -38.35 -3.61
N ILE A 47 15.06 -38.13 -3.05
CA ILE A 47 15.31 -37.05 -2.08
C ILE A 47 15.13 -35.68 -2.72
N GLY A 48 15.62 -35.46 -3.95
CA GLY A 48 15.46 -34.17 -4.62
C GLY A 48 13.99 -33.85 -4.92
N ARG A 49 13.23 -34.86 -5.36
CA ARG A 49 11.79 -34.73 -5.61
C ARG A 49 10.99 -34.41 -4.32
N LEU A 50 11.33 -35.06 -3.20
CA LEU A 50 10.75 -34.77 -1.88
C LEU A 50 11.08 -33.35 -1.39
N MET A 51 12.33 -32.89 -1.63
CA MET A 51 12.72 -31.52 -1.30
C MET A 51 11.98 -30.51 -2.17
N GLU A 52 11.80 -30.80 -3.45
CA GLU A 52 11.07 -29.93 -4.38
C GLU A 52 9.58 -29.81 -4.01
N GLU A 53 8.91 -30.91 -3.65
CA GLU A 53 7.51 -30.89 -3.18
C GLU A 53 7.36 -30.06 -1.90
N HIS A 54 8.15 -30.35 -0.86
CA HIS A 54 7.96 -29.70 0.44
C HIS A 54 8.47 -28.27 0.48
N HIS A 55 9.61 -27.96 -0.15
CA HIS A 55 10.12 -26.59 -0.15
C HIS A 55 9.36 -25.70 -1.14
N GLY A 56 8.89 -26.23 -2.27
CA GLY A 56 8.10 -25.47 -3.22
C GLY A 56 6.77 -24.98 -2.63
N GLU A 57 6.05 -25.83 -1.90
CA GLU A 57 4.78 -25.44 -1.26
C GLU A 57 4.96 -24.37 -0.18
N VAL A 58 5.99 -24.51 0.67
CA VAL A 58 6.33 -23.53 1.71
C VAL A 58 6.71 -22.19 1.08
N LEU A 59 7.48 -22.23 0.00
CA LEU A 59 7.97 -21.03 -0.69
C LEU A 59 6.85 -20.30 -1.41
N ASN A 60 5.98 -21.01 -2.12
CA ASN A 60 4.79 -20.43 -2.75
C ASN A 60 3.87 -19.78 -1.71
N THR A 61 3.62 -20.47 -0.58
CA THR A 61 2.81 -19.91 0.51
C THR A 61 3.44 -18.63 1.07
N ALA A 62 4.76 -18.60 1.24
CA ALA A 62 5.46 -17.41 1.73
C ALA A 62 5.38 -16.25 0.73
N LEU A 63 5.54 -16.52 -0.57
CA LEU A 63 5.42 -15.52 -1.63
C LEU A 63 4.00 -14.93 -1.67
N ASP A 64 2.97 -15.77 -1.60
CA ASP A 64 1.56 -15.33 -1.61
C ASP A 64 1.24 -14.41 -0.43
N VAL A 65 1.67 -14.77 0.78
CA VAL A 65 1.48 -13.92 1.97
C VAL A 65 2.14 -12.56 1.80
N LEU A 66 3.35 -12.52 1.22
CA LEU A 66 4.06 -11.26 1.00
C LEU A 66 3.41 -10.41 -0.09
N TYR A 67 2.87 -11.00 -1.15
CA TYR A 67 2.08 -10.27 -2.15
C TYR A 67 0.81 -9.68 -1.56
N VAL A 68 0.08 -10.45 -0.75
CA VAL A 68 -1.13 -9.96 -0.08
C VAL A 68 -0.79 -8.77 0.81
N ALA A 69 0.27 -8.89 1.64
CA ALA A 69 0.71 -7.80 2.48
C ALA A 69 1.12 -6.55 1.68
N ALA A 70 1.83 -6.73 0.56
CA ALA A 70 2.20 -5.63 -0.34
C ALA A 70 0.98 -4.91 -0.91
N TYR A 71 -0.02 -5.67 -1.36
CA TYR A 71 -1.27 -5.14 -1.89
C TYR A 71 -2.08 -4.40 -0.81
N GLU A 72 -2.19 -4.95 0.39
CA GLU A 72 -2.89 -4.30 1.51
C GLU A 72 -2.22 -2.98 1.92
N VAL A 73 -0.88 -2.94 1.93
CA VAL A 73 -0.12 -1.70 2.18
C VAL A 73 -0.38 -0.66 1.10
N GLN A 74 -0.39 -1.06 -0.17
CA GLN A 74 -0.69 -0.16 -1.28
C GLN A 74 -2.14 0.36 -1.21
N SER A 75 -3.09 -0.51 -0.87
CA SER A 75 -4.50 -0.15 -0.67
C SER A 75 -4.67 0.87 0.46
N ALA A 76 -4.02 0.64 1.61
CA ALA A 76 -4.04 1.58 2.73
C ALA A 76 -3.48 2.95 2.35
N GLY A 77 -2.44 2.97 1.49
CA GLY A 77 -1.93 4.21 0.91
C GLY A 77 -2.96 4.94 0.05
N GLY A 78 -3.70 4.20 -0.79
CA GLY A 78 -4.82 4.74 -1.58
C GLY A 78 -5.95 5.32 -0.72
N ASP A 79 -6.32 4.62 0.35
CA ASP A 79 -7.35 5.08 1.29
C ASP A 79 -6.96 6.39 1.99
N LEU A 80 -5.68 6.54 2.39
CA LEU A 80 -5.18 7.78 2.98
C LEU A 80 -5.25 8.96 2.00
N LYS A 81 -4.88 8.76 0.74
CA LYS A 81 -5.00 9.80 -0.30
C LYS A 81 -6.47 10.17 -0.55
N GLY A 82 -7.35 9.17 -0.58
CA GLY A 82 -8.79 9.39 -0.69
C GLY A 82 -9.36 10.21 0.47
N PHE A 83 -8.93 9.91 1.70
CA PHE A 83 -9.30 10.67 2.89
C PHE A 83 -8.76 12.11 2.85
N ALA A 84 -7.50 12.30 2.46
CA ALA A 84 -6.91 13.62 2.29
C ALA A 84 -7.70 14.49 1.31
N GLN A 85 -8.17 13.91 0.20
CA GLN A 85 -9.01 14.62 -0.76
C GLN A 85 -10.38 15.01 -0.16
N GLN A 86 -11.06 14.07 0.51
CA GLN A 86 -12.35 14.35 1.15
C GLN A 86 -12.23 15.49 2.19
N TRP A 87 -11.11 15.55 2.90
CA TRP A 87 -10.83 16.65 3.81
C TRP A 87 -10.70 17.97 3.05
N ARG A 88 -9.88 18.07 2.00
CA ARG A 88 -9.74 19.30 1.20
C ARG A 88 -11.10 19.79 0.68
N ASP A 89 -11.93 18.88 0.19
CA ASP A 89 -13.27 19.19 -0.30
C ASP A 89 -14.17 19.76 0.81
N ALA A 90 -14.09 19.19 2.02
CA ALA A 90 -14.82 19.68 3.19
C ALA A 90 -14.33 21.06 3.65
N ASP A 91 -13.02 21.30 3.63
CA ASP A 91 -12.44 22.61 3.98
C ASP A 91 -12.88 23.69 2.98
N ASP A 92 -12.93 23.37 1.69
CA ASP A 92 -13.38 24.32 0.66
C ASP A 92 -14.89 24.60 0.75
N ALA A 93 -15.71 23.59 1.05
CA ALA A 93 -17.12 23.77 1.35
C ALA A 93 -17.33 24.68 2.57
N ALA A 94 -16.58 24.45 3.66
CA ALA A 94 -16.65 25.29 4.85
C ALA A 94 -16.25 26.74 4.55
N LYS A 95 -15.17 26.98 3.79
CA LYS A 95 -14.78 28.34 3.36
C LYS A 95 -15.88 29.03 2.58
N SER A 96 -16.54 28.32 1.66
CA SER A 96 -17.65 28.85 0.88
C SER A 96 -18.84 29.25 1.78
N ASP A 97 -19.19 28.41 2.74
CA ASP A 97 -20.27 28.70 3.69
C ASP A 97 -19.96 29.90 4.59
N PHE A 98 -18.73 30.00 5.11
CA PHE A 98 -18.31 31.14 5.91
C PHE A 98 -18.25 32.44 5.10
N GLY A 99 -17.81 32.39 3.83
CA GLY A 99 -17.86 33.53 2.92
C GLY A 99 -19.29 34.03 2.71
N ARG A 100 -20.22 33.11 2.44
CA ARG A 100 -21.65 33.42 2.30
C ARG A 100 -22.24 34.05 3.56
N ILE A 101 -21.95 33.50 4.74
CA ILE A 101 -22.41 34.07 6.02
C ILE A 101 -21.83 35.48 6.22
N GLY A 102 -20.55 35.70 5.88
CA GLY A 102 -19.90 37.01 5.97
C GLY A 102 -20.57 38.06 5.08
N ASP A 103 -20.91 37.69 3.85
CA ASP A 103 -21.63 38.56 2.91
C ASP A 103 -23.07 38.86 3.38
N GLU A 104 -23.76 37.87 3.96
CA GLU A 104 -25.11 38.02 4.53
C GLU A 104 -25.13 38.88 5.81
N MET A 105 -24.06 38.85 6.63
CA MET A 105 -23.96 39.66 7.86
C MET A 105 -23.35 41.06 7.65
N GLY A 106 -22.53 41.25 6.61
CA GLY A 106 -21.91 42.54 6.28
C GLY A 106 -22.74 43.43 5.34
N GLY A 107 -23.77 42.88 4.72
CA GLY A 107 -24.70 43.59 3.85
C GLY A 107 -25.93 44.12 4.59
N GLY A 108 -25.77 45.18 5.38
CA GLY A 108 -26.85 45.90 6.07
C GLY A 108 -26.38 47.09 6.87
#